data_AF-A0A4Y2D420-F1
#
_entry.id   AF-A0A4Y2D420-F1
#
_cell.length_a   1.000
_cell.length_b   1.000
_cell.length_c   1.000
_cell.angle_alpha   90.00
_cell.angle_beta   90.00
_cell.angle_gamma   90.00
#
_symmetry.space_group_name_H-M   'P 1'
#
loop_
_entity.id
_entity.type
_entity.pdbx_description
1 polymer ?
#
loop_
_entity_poly.entity_id
_entity_poly.type
_entity_poly.pdbx_seq_one_letter_code
_entity_poly.pdbx_strand_id
1 'polypeptide(L)'
;MKGLLRKRMLEEWQTSWENGDTCRKIYNIMPSVSLRPTNWIREDVIFFSQHGPFPSYLKRFHLSDSDYCSCGGIGTALHYDAEYIYTVSWHMRKPAPNFEQEWLKRVANNLVTRHKIRGIIEFISKNRDIFRPP
;
A
#
# COMPACT_ATOMS: atom_id res chain seq x y z
N MET A 1 6.19 -7.42 -37.05
CA MET A 1 4.80 -7.50 -36.53
C MET A 1 4.74 -7.57 -35.00
N LYS A 2 5.37 -8.55 -34.32
CA LYS A 2 5.33 -8.70 -32.84
C LYS A 2 5.80 -7.45 -32.05
N GLY A 3 6.88 -6.80 -32.47
CA GLY A 3 7.40 -5.58 -31.80
C GLY A 3 6.45 -4.38 -31.90
N LEU A 4 5.78 -4.23 -33.05
CA LEU A 4 4.82 -3.14 -33.29
C LEU A 4 3.54 -3.33 -32.45
N LEU A 5 3.04 -4.57 -32.37
CA LEU A 5 1.91 -4.91 -31.51
C LEU A 5 2.23 -4.67 -30.03
N ARG A 6 3.41 -5.13 -29.58
CA ARG A 6 3.87 -4.91 -28.19
C ARG A 6 3.96 -3.43 -27.84
N LYS A 7 4.45 -2.59 -28.76
CA LYS A 7 4.50 -1.13 -28.57
C LYS A 7 3.11 -0.54 -28.43
N ARG A 8 2.18 -0.85 -29.35
CA ARG A 8 0.80 -0.36 -29.30
C ARG A 8 0.08 -0.77 -28.02
N MET A 9 0.21 -2.05 -27.60
CA MET A 9 -0.39 -2.52 -26.35
C MET A 9 0.13 -1.76 -25.12
N LEU A 10 1.42 -1.40 -25.10
CA LEU A 10 1.99 -0.61 -24.01
C LEU A 10 1.48 0.83 -24.00
N GLU A 11 1.34 1.45 -25.18
CA GLU A 11 0.80 2.81 -25.31
C GLU A 11 -0.67 2.88 -24.89
N GLU A 12 -1.48 1.90 -25.31
CA GLU A 12 -2.87 1.77 -24.88
C GLU A 12 -2.97 1.56 -23.36
N TRP A 13 -2.14 0.66 -22.81
CA TRP A 13 -2.11 0.42 -21.37
C TRP A 13 -1.68 1.66 -20.57
N GLN A 14 -0.65 2.37 -21.02
CA GLN A 14 -0.21 3.63 -20.39
C GLN A 14 -1.35 4.67 -20.42
N THR A 15 -2.04 4.80 -21.55
CA THR A 15 -3.17 5.73 -21.70
C THR A 15 -4.31 5.39 -20.72
N SER A 16 -4.64 4.10 -20.57
CA SER A 16 -5.62 3.67 -19.56
C SER A 16 -5.15 3.93 -18.13
N TRP A 17 -3.85 3.79 -17.86
CA TRP A 17 -3.28 4.05 -16.53
C TRP A 17 -3.31 5.53 -16.14
N GLU A 18 -3.03 6.41 -17.09
CA GLU A 18 -3.07 7.87 -16.89
C GLU A 18 -4.50 8.36 -16.62
N ASN A 19 -5.46 7.89 -17.43
CA ASN A 19 -6.85 8.33 -17.40
C ASN A 19 -7.71 7.60 -16.35
N GLY A 20 -7.21 6.51 -15.76
CA GLY A 20 -7.93 5.75 -14.75
C GLY A 20 -8.09 6.51 -13.43
N ASP A 21 -9.23 6.33 -12.77
CA ASP A 21 -9.61 6.94 -11.50
C ASP A 21 -9.32 6.03 -10.28
N THR A 22 -9.15 4.73 -10.49
CA THR A 22 -8.79 3.76 -9.46
C THR A 22 -7.28 3.72 -9.21
N CYS A 23 -6.88 3.23 -8.03
CA CYS A 23 -5.47 3.01 -7.68
C CYS A 23 -4.54 4.25 -7.80
N ARG A 24 -5.07 5.48 -7.70
CA ARG A 24 -4.29 6.71 -7.85
C ARG A 24 -3.10 6.84 -6.90
N LYS A 25 -3.18 6.27 -5.70
CA LYS A 25 -2.05 6.21 -4.77
C LYS A 25 -0.87 5.41 -5.34
N ILE A 26 -1.15 4.31 -6.06
CA ILE A 26 -0.12 3.53 -6.77
C ILE A 26 0.38 4.28 -8.00
N TYR A 27 -0.49 4.91 -8.78
CA TYR A 27 -0.08 5.76 -9.90
C TYR A 27 0.94 6.83 -9.47
N ASN A 28 0.71 7.45 -8.31
CA ASN A 28 1.64 8.45 -7.78
C ASN A 28 3.03 7.86 -7.50
N ILE A 29 3.15 6.57 -7.19
CA ILE A 29 4.44 5.91 -6.95
C ILE A 29 5.05 5.37 -8.25
N MET A 30 4.21 4.77 -9.11
CA MET A 30 4.58 4.17 -10.39
C MET A 30 3.68 4.75 -11.49
N PRO A 31 4.03 5.94 -12.05
CA PRO A 31 3.21 6.61 -13.05
C PRO A 31 3.30 5.98 -14.43
N SER A 32 4.31 5.13 -14.66
CA SER A 32 4.51 4.43 -15.93
C SER A 32 4.28 2.93 -15.81
N VAL A 33 3.60 2.37 -16.81
CA VAL A 33 3.46 0.93 -16.98
C VAL A 33 4.74 0.33 -17.53
N SER A 34 5.05 -0.89 -17.14
CA SER A 34 6.26 -1.58 -17.56
C SER A 34 6.00 -3.08 -17.66
N LEU A 35 6.62 -3.71 -18.67
CA LEU A 35 6.65 -5.17 -18.77
C LEU A 35 7.74 -5.79 -17.90
N ARG A 36 8.63 -4.96 -17.34
CA ARG A 36 9.61 -5.43 -16.35
C ARG A 36 8.92 -5.48 -14.99
N PRO A 37 8.98 -6.62 -14.28
CA PRO A 37 8.41 -6.70 -12.95
C PRO A 37 9.11 -5.69 -12.03
N THR A 38 8.33 -5.11 -11.12
CA THR A 38 8.86 -4.29 -10.03
C THR A 38 9.62 -5.17 -9.03
N ASN A 39 10.55 -4.58 -8.28
CA ASN A 39 11.24 -5.24 -7.16
C ASN A 39 10.40 -5.25 -5.87
N TRP A 40 9.10 -5.06 -5.97
CA TRP A 40 8.17 -5.13 -4.85
C TRP A 40 7.80 -6.57 -4.58
N ILE A 41 7.82 -6.94 -3.31
CA ILE A 41 7.33 -8.24 -2.85
C ILE A 41 5.88 -8.12 -2.35
N ARG A 42 5.28 -9.23 -1.94
CA ARG A 42 3.88 -9.30 -1.52
C ARG A 42 3.54 -8.28 -0.42
N GLU A 43 4.42 -8.13 0.56
CA GLU A 43 4.25 -7.22 1.70
C GLU A 43 4.27 -5.75 1.25
N ASP A 44 5.16 -5.40 0.32
CA ASP A 44 5.21 -4.07 -0.27
C ASP A 44 3.87 -3.77 -0.99
N VAL A 45 3.37 -4.74 -1.78
CA VAL A 45 2.10 -4.62 -2.51
C VAL A 45 0.93 -4.44 -1.54
N ILE A 46 0.82 -5.27 -0.49
CA ILE A 46 -0.23 -5.17 0.55
C ILE A 46 -0.25 -3.76 1.14
N PHE A 47 0.91 -3.26 1.57
CA PHE A 47 1.01 -1.95 2.22
C PHE A 47 0.66 -0.79 1.28
N PHE A 48 1.33 -0.67 0.12
CA PHE A 48 1.17 0.49 -0.76
C PHE A 48 -0.19 0.55 -1.44
N SER A 49 -0.78 -0.61 -1.73
CA SER A 49 -2.14 -0.67 -2.26
C SER A 49 -3.19 -0.41 -1.16
N GLN A 50 -2.79 -0.51 0.11
CA GLN A 50 -3.69 -0.54 1.27
C GLN A 50 -4.68 -1.71 1.22
N HIS A 51 -4.29 -2.83 0.60
CA HIS A 51 -5.08 -4.06 0.58
C HIS A 51 -4.72 -4.95 1.78
N GLY A 52 -5.54 -5.98 2.01
CA GLY A 52 -5.21 -7.07 2.92
C GLY A 52 -5.85 -6.92 4.29
N PRO A 53 -5.14 -7.18 5.40
CA PRO A 53 -5.73 -7.33 6.73
C PRO A 53 -6.09 -6.01 7.42
N PHE A 54 -6.16 -4.90 6.68
CA PHE A 54 -6.44 -3.59 7.25
C PHE A 54 -7.95 -3.39 7.46
N PRO A 55 -8.42 -3.03 8.67
CA PRO A 55 -9.85 -2.78 8.91
C PRO A 55 -10.49 -1.81 7.91
N SER A 56 -9.80 -0.73 7.53
CA SER A 56 -10.32 0.23 6.55
C SER A 56 -10.52 -0.36 5.15
N TYR A 57 -9.68 -1.32 4.76
CA TYR A 57 -9.83 -2.08 3.53
C TYR A 57 -11.01 -3.04 3.62
N LEU A 58 -11.10 -3.81 4.70
CA LEU A 58 -12.18 -4.77 4.90
C LEU A 58 -13.54 -4.08 4.92
N LYS A 59 -13.66 -2.91 5.58
CA LYS A 59 -14.90 -2.12 5.58
C LYS A 59 -15.27 -1.63 4.18
N ARG A 60 -14.30 -1.14 3.41
CA ARG A 60 -14.52 -0.66 2.02
C ARG A 60 -15.09 -1.76 1.11
N PHE A 61 -14.68 -3.01 1.31
CA PHE A 61 -15.15 -4.15 0.53
C PHE A 61 -16.31 -4.91 1.18
N HIS A 62 -16.95 -4.33 2.20
CA HIS A 62 -18.07 -4.94 2.92
C HIS A 62 -17.74 -6.31 3.54
N LEU A 63 -16.48 -6.53 3.91
CA LEU A 63 -15.99 -7.72 4.61
C LEU A 63 -15.94 -7.53 6.14
N SER A 64 -16.13 -6.30 6.62
CA SER A 64 -16.19 -5.92 8.03
C SER A 64 -17.18 -4.76 8.19
N ASP A 65 -17.81 -4.67 9.35
CA ASP A 65 -18.68 -3.54 9.70
C ASP A 65 -17.94 -2.35 10.30
N SER A 66 -16.66 -2.51 10.64
CA SER A 66 -15.85 -1.48 11.26
C SER A 66 -14.54 -1.27 10.51
N ASP A 67 -14.11 -0.01 10.39
CA ASP A 67 -12.77 0.39 9.95
C ASP A 67 -11.82 0.68 11.12
N TYR A 68 -12.27 0.46 12.36
CA TYR A 68 -11.46 0.67 13.56
C TYR A 68 -10.48 -0.48 13.81
N CYS A 69 -9.29 -0.11 14.27
CA CYS A 69 -8.28 -0.96 14.86
C CYS A 69 -8.65 -1.29 16.32
N SER A 70 -8.11 -2.36 16.88
CA SER A 70 -8.31 -2.75 18.28
C SER A 70 -7.88 -1.69 19.30
N CYS A 71 -7.03 -0.73 18.90
CA CYS A 71 -6.65 0.42 19.74
C CYS A 71 -7.57 1.65 19.59
N GLY A 72 -8.66 1.55 18.83
CA GLY A 72 -9.63 2.65 18.63
C GLY A 72 -9.25 3.67 17.54
N GLY A 73 -8.11 3.52 16.86
CA GLY A 73 -7.76 4.32 15.67
C GLY A 73 -8.35 3.75 14.38
N ILE A 74 -8.29 4.50 13.26
CA ILE A 74 -8.69 3.96 11.96
C ILE A 74 -7.61 3.00 11.46
N GLY A 75 -7.97 1.75 11.22
CA GLY A 75 -7.07 0.66 10.83
C GLY A 75 -6.56 0.75 9.39
N THR A 76 -5.88 1.85 9.05
CA THR A 76 -5.18 2.03 7.77
C THR A 76 -3.73 1.55 7.85
N ALA A 77 -3.10 1.30 6.70
CA ALA A 77 -1.67 0.98 6.64
C ALA A 77 -0.79 2.05 7.33
N LEU A 78 -1.12 3.35 7.18
CA LEU A 78 -0.40 4.46 7.82
C LEU A 78 -0.53 4.46 9.34
N HIS A 79 -1.69 4.05 9.86
CA HIS A 79 -1.89 3.92 11.30
C HIS A 79 -0.93 2.88 11.90
N TYR A 80 -0.79 1.72 11.27
CA TYR A 80 0.17 0.70 11.68
C TYR A 80 1.63 1.14 11.54
N ASP A 81 1.91 2.08 10.64
CA ASP A 81 3.27 2.56 10.40
C ASP A 81 3.71 3.70 11.33
N ALA A 82 2.78 4.51 11.85
CA ALA A 82 3.14 5.74 12.55
C ALA A 82 2.54 5.88 13.96
N GLU A 83 1.52 5.09 14.30
CA GLU A 83 0.70 5.35 15.49
C GLU A 83 0.45 4.11 16.35
N TYR A 84 0.44 2.93 15.75
CA TYR A 84 0.04 1.72 16.46
C TYR A 84 1.09 1.24 17.47
N ILE A 85 0.64 0.98 18.70
CA ILE A 85 1.55 0.73 19.84
C ILE A 85 2.40 -0.53 19.69
N TYR A 86 1.90 -1.58 19.03
CA TYR A 86 2.67 -2.82 18.87
C TYR A 86 3.65 -2.81 17.68
N THR A 87 3.68 -1.73 16.89
CA THR A 87 4.59 -1.59 15.75
C THR A 87 5.66 -0.51 15.94
N VAL A 88 5.84 -0.01 17.17
CA VAL A 88 6.77 1.09 17.52
C VAL A 88 8.19 0.86 17.00
N SER A 89 8.67 -0.38 16.99
CA SER A 89 10.01 -0.74 16.49
C SER A 89 10.20 -0.47 14.99
N TRP A 90 9.11 -0.45 14.22
CA TRP A 90 9.11 -0.17 12.79
C TRP A 90 8.60 1.21 12.44
N HIS A 91 8.26 2.04 13.43
CA HIS A 91 7.64 3.32 13.15
C HIS A 91 8.47 4.18 12.20
N MET A 92 7.75 4.83 11.29
CA MET A 92 8.28 5.86 10.43
C MET A 92 7.66 7.20 10.80
N ARG A 93 8.34 8.28 10.42
CA ARG A 93 7.84 9.64 10.70
C ARG A 93 6.55 9.86 9.92
N LYS A 94 5.45 10.12 10.63
CA LYS A 94 4.17 10.48 10.02
C LYS A 94 4.33 11.70 9.10
N PRO A 95 3.84 11.66 7.85
CA PRO A 95 3.83 12.84 7.00
C PRO A 95 2.83 13.88 7.52
N ALA A 96 3.11 15.15 7.24
CA ALA A 96 2.05 16.16 7.32
C ALA A 96 1.00 15.87 6.23
N PRO A 97 -0.29 16.20 6.44
CA PRO A 97 -1.39 15.77 5.56
C PRO A 97 -1.19 16.13 4.08
N ASN A 98 -0.59 17.28 3.79
CA ASN A 98 -0.33 17.76 2.45
C ASN A 98 0.89 17.11 1.76
N PHE A 99 1.65 16.26 2.46
CA PHE A 99 2.85 15.59 1.95
C PHE A 99 2.73 14.05 1.94
N GLU A 100 1.52 13.50 2.11
CA GLU A 100 1.32 12.04 2.12
C GLU A 100 1.83 11.40 0.82
N GLN A 101 1.61 12.04 -0.33
CA GLN A 101 2.01 11.50 -1.64
C GLN A 101 3.54 11.45 -1.82
N GLU A 102 4.24 12.55 -1.52
CA GLU A 102 5.69 12.64 -1.55
C GLU A 102 6.33 11.68 -0.55
N TRP A 103 5.71 11.53 0.62
CA TRP A 103 6.14 10.59 1.64
C TRP A 103 6.01 9.15 1.15
N LEU A 104 4.88 8.77 0.56
CA LEU A 104 4.68 7.43 -0.02
C LEU A 104 5.71 7.12 -1.11
N LYS A 105 6.00 8.09 -1.99
CA LYS A 105 7.06 7.95 -3.01
C LYS A 105 8.43 7.70 -2.37
N ARG A 106 8.79 8.42 -1.30
CA ARG A 106 10.07 8.24 -0.60
C ARG A 106 10.16 6.89 0.09
N VAL A 107 9.08 6.49 0.77
CA VAL A 107 8.98 5.22 1.48
C VAL A 107 9.03 4.02 0.53
N ALA A 108 8.40 4.12 -0.64
CA ALA A 108 8.41 3.07 -1.66
C ALA A 108 9.77 2.90 -2.34
N ASN A 109 10.50 3.99 -2.57
CA ASN A 109 11.78 3.94 -3.26
C ASN A 109 12.98 3.64 -2.34
N ASN A 110 12.78 3.61 -1.02
CA ASN A 110 13.85 3.33 -0.06
C ASN A 110 13.74 1.88 0.48
N LEU A 111 14.85 1.13 0.41
CA LEU A 111 14.87 -0.27 0.82
C LEU A 111 14.73 -0.45 2.34
N VAL A 112 15.29 0.47 3.14
CA VAL A 112 15.22 0.44 4.61
C VAL A 112 13.78 0.64 5.08
N THR A 113 13.07 1.61 4.49
CA THR A 113 11.66 1.85 4.81
C THR A 113 10.77 0.69 4.33
N ARG A 114 11.05 0.11 3.17
CA ARG A 114 10.37 -1.12 2.74
C ARG A 114 10.64 -2.30 3.67
N HIS A 115 11.84 -2.42 4.23
CA HIS A 115 12.13 -3.46 5.23
C HIS A 115 11.30 -3.28 6.51
N LYS A 116 11.10 -2.04 6.96
CA LYS A 116 10.18 -1.75 8.07
C LYS A 116 8.74 -2.13 7.76
N ILE A 117 8.24 -1.76 6.57
CA ILE A 117 6.91 -2.16 6.08
C ILE A 117 6.74 -3.68 6.10
N ARG A 118 7.72 -4.43 5.60
CA ARG A 118 7.70 -5.89 5.58
C ARG A 118 7.57 -6.44 6.99
N GLY A 119 8.34 -5.91 7.95
CA GLY A 119 8.22 -6.26 9.36
C GLY A 119 6.81 -6.03 9.92
N ILE A 120 6.18 -4.89 9.61
CA ILE A 120 4.80 -4.59 10.01
C ILE A 120 3.81 -5.60 9.41
N ILE A 121 3.88 -5.86 8.10
CA ILE A 121 2.95 -6.78 7.43
C ILE A 121 3.11 -8.21 7.93
N GLU A 122 4.35 -8.66 8.15
CA GLU A 122 4.64 -9.96 8.73
C GLU A 122 4.11 -10.07 10.16
N PHE A 123 4.32 -9.02 10.98
CA PHE A 123 3.81 -8.97 12.34
C PHE A 123 2.28 -9.08 12.37
N ILE A 124 1.58 -8.29 11.56
CA ILE A 124 0.11 -8.37 11.44
C ILE A 124 -0.32 -9.76 10.97
N SER A 125 0.38 -10.33 9.99
CA SER A 125 0.05 -11.63 9.41
C SER A 125 0.26 -12.81 10.37
N LYS A 126 1.20 -12.70 11.32
CA LYS A 126 1.48 -13.71 12.35
C LYS A 126 0.55 -13.63 13.55
N ASN A 127 -0.03 -12.46 13.83
CA ASN A 127 -0.86 -12.19 15.01
C ASN A 127 -2.32 -11.84 14.61
N ARG A 128 -2.88 -12.51 13.59
CA ARG A 128 -4.19 -12.14 13.00
C ARG A 128 -5.34 -12.17 13.98
N ASP A 129 -5.25 -13.01 15.00
CA ASP A 129 -6.15 -13.11 16.14
C ASP A 129 -6.27 -11.79 16.91
N ILE A 130 -5.17 -11.06 17.07
CA ILE A 130 -5.14 -9.73 17.71
C ILE A 130 -5.70 -8.64 16.78
N PHE A 131 -5.59 -8.85 15.47
CA PHE A 131 -5.99 -7.91 14.43
C PHE A 131 -7.35 -8.22 13.81
N ARG A 132 -8.11 -9.16 14.38
CA ARG A 132 -9.46 -9.44 13.91
C ARG A 132 -10.34 -8.22 14.22
N PRO A 133 -11.13 -7.72 13.25
CA PRO A 133 -12.19 -6.77 13.56
C PRO A 133 -13.11 -7.37 14.63
N PRO A 134 -13.60 -6.57 15.59
CA PRO A 134 -14.57 -7.03 16.59
C PRO A 134 -15.84 -7.60 15.95
#